data_AF-A0A8T0WAX5-F1
#
_entry.id   AF-A0A8T0WAX5-F1
#
_cell.length_a   1.000
_cell.length_b   1.000
_cell.length_c   1.000
_cell.angle_alpha   90.00
_cell.angle_beta   90.00
_cell.angle_gamma   90.00
#
_symmetry.space_group_name_H-M   'P 1'
#
loop_
_entity.id
_entity.type
_entity.pdbx_description
1 polymer ?
#
loop_
_entity_poly.entity_id
_entity_poly.type
_entity_poly.pdbx_seq_one_letter_code
_entity_poly.pdbx_strand_id
1 'polypeptide(L)'
;MRVKKRSKHRKAVKLYSICFIFREPYKVLIDGTFVHHLSTQRLLPADEALCDLLSASRTPSLFTSKCIIAELRRLGKSHAESFDNAQLLTTIKCEHDKVVSAVNCILSLIGDKNPERFFVATQDAYLR
;
A
#
# COMPACT_ATOMS: atom_id res chain seq x y z
N MET A 1 -2.18 6.48 -24.25
CA MET A 1 -3.64 6.16 -24.19
C MET A 1 -3.97 5.38 -22.92
N ARG A 2 -4.86 5.94 -22.07
CA ARG A 2 -5.33 5.38 -20.78
C ARG A 2 -5.85 3.92 -20.88
N VAL A 3 -6.54 3.58 -21.97
CA VAL A 3 -7.10 2.23 -22.21
C VAL A 3 -6.01 1.16 -22.37
N LYS A 4 -4.93 1.46 -23.09
CA LYS A 4 -3.80 0.53 -23.28
C LYS A 4 -3.10 0.23 -21.94
N LYS A 5 -2.97 1.23 -21.05
CA LYS A 5 -2.39 1.08 -19.70
C LYS A 5 -3.25 0.18 -18.81
N ARG A 6 -4.57 0.43 -18.78
CA ARG A 6 -5.54 -0.42 -18.06
C ARG A 6 -5.50 -1.89 -18.53
N SER A 7 -5.42 -2.13 -19.83
CA SER A 7 -5.32 -3.49 -20.39
C SER A 7 -4.04 -4.23 -19.93
N LYS A 8 -2.89 -3.53 -19.86
CA LYS A 8 -1.64 -4.10 -19.36
C LYS A 8 -1.72 -4.44 -17.86
N HIS A 9 -2.24 -3.52 -17.04
CA HIS A 9 -2.40 -3.76 -15.61
C HIS A 9 -3.29 -4.96 -15.33
N ARG A 10 -4.44 -5.06 -16.01
CA ARG A 10 -5.36 -6.20 -15.88
C ARG A 10 -4.67 -7.53 -16.21
N LYS A 11 -3.84 -7.58 -17.26
CA LYS A 11 -3.07 -8.79 -17.60
C LYS A 11 -2.05 -9.14 -16.51
N ALA A 12 -1.37 -8.14 -15.95
CA ALA A 12 -0.41 -8.35 -14.87
C ALA A 12 -1.10 -8.86 -13.59
N VAL A 13 -2.20 -8.23 -13.17
CA VAL A 13 -2.96 -8.69 -11.99
C VAL A 13 -3.50 -10.10 -12.20
N LYS A 14 -4.00 -10.43 -13.41
CA LYS A 14 -4.44 -11.78 -13.74
C LYS A 14 -3.30 -12.81 -13.63
N LEU A 15 -2.10 -12.47 -14.06
CA LEU A 15 -0.91 -13.31 -13.87
C LEU A 15 -0.64 -13.55 -12.38
N TYR A 16 -0.65 -12.51 -11.55
CA TYR A 16 -0.46 -12.65 -10.10
C TYR A 16 -1.56 -13.46 -9.43
N SER A 17 -2.81 -13.32 -9.86
CA SER A 17 -3.93 -14.10 -9.32
C SER A 17 -3.81 -15.59 -9.66
N ILE A 18 -3.36 -15.93 -10.87
CA ILE A 18 -3.26 -17.33 -11.31
C ILE A 18 -1.97 -18.00 -10.83
N CYS A 19 -0.81 -17.40 -11.10
CA CYS A 19 0.49 -18.01 -10.84
C CYS A 19 0.91 -17.88 -9.37
N PHE A 20 0.53 -16.78 -8.73
CA PHE A 20 0.90 -16.45 -7.36
C PHE A 20 -0.31 -16.39 -6.44
N ILE A 21 -1.44 -16.98 -6.81
CA ILE A 21 -2.66 -17.21 -5.99
C ILE A 21 -3.05 -15.95 -5.19
N PHE A 22 -2.94 -14.76 -5.79
CA PHE A 22 -3.51 -13.54 -5.21
C PHE A 22 -5.03 -13.64 -5.31
N ARG A 23 -5.70 -13.58 -4.16
CA ARG A 23 -7.16 -13.72 -4.04
C ARG A 23 -7.76 -12.41 -3.55
N GLU A 24 -8.97 -12.15 -4.03
CA GLU A 24 -9.77 -11.04 -3.51
C GLU A 24 -10.35 -11.36 -2.11
N PRO A 25 -10.60 -10.34 -1.27
CA PRO A 25 -10.18 -8.94 -1.44
C PRO A 25 -8.65 -8.83 -1.41
N TYR A 26 -8.09 -8.11 -2.38
CA TYR A 26 -6.63 -7.99 -2.47
C TYR A 26 -6.12 -7.19 -1.26
N LYS A 27 -5.00 -7.63 -0.70
CA LYS A 27 -4.35 -6.94 0.41
C LYS A 27 -3.35 -5.94 -0.16
N VAL A 28 -3.48 -4.66 0.20
CA VAL A 28 -2.58 -3.60 -0.24
C VAL A 28 -1.90 -2.99 0.98
N LEU A 29 -0.59 -3.14 1.07
CA LEU A 29 0.24 -2.46 2.05
C LEU A 29 0.56 -1.05 1.53
N ILE A 30 0.11 -0.05 2.26
CA ILE A 30 0.25 1.37 1.92
C ILE A 30 1.40 1.97 2.74
N ASP A 31 2.32 2.58 2.00
CA ASP A 31 3.44 3.34 2.55
C ASP A 31 3.03 4.78 2.92
N GLY A 32 3.72 5.37 3.89
CA GLY A 32 3.44 6.72 4.37
C GLY A 32 3.61 7.79 3.29
N THR A 33 4.60 7.59 2.40
CA THR A 33 4.83 8.45 1.23
C THR A 33 3.63 8.46 0.27
N PHE A 34 2.96 7.32 0.12
CA PHE A 34 1.80 7.18 -0.74
C PHE A 34 0.57 7.84 -0.13
N VAL A 35 0.34 7.65 1.18
CA VAL A 35 -0.72 8.37 1.91
C VAL A 35 -0.54 9.88 1.76
N HIS A 36 0.69 10.37 1.97
CA HIS A 36 0.98 11.80 1.82
C HIS A 36 0.67 12.30 0.41
N HIS A 37 1.10 11.57 -0.62
CA HIS A 37 0.80 11.93 -2.01
C HIS A 37 -0.70 12.00 -2.30
N LEU A 38 -1.48 11.04 -1.78
CA LEU A 38 -2.94 11.04 -1.93
C LEU A 38 -3.59 12.26 -1.26
N SER A 39 -3.15 12.61 -0.05
CA SER A 39 -3.65 13.79 0.67
C SER A 39 -3.32 15.07 -0.09
N THR A 40 -2.06 15.26 -0.51
CA THR A 40 -1.62 16.48 -1.22
C THR A 40 -2.32 16.66 -2.56
N GLN A 41 -2.56 15.57 -3.30
CA GLN A 41 -3.22 15.62 -4.61
C GLN A 41 -4.75 15.56 -4.52
N ARG A 42 -5.33 15.48 -3.31
CA ARG A 42 -6.77 15.34 -3.06
C ARG A 42 -7.39 14.18 -3.86
N LEU A 43 -6.69 13.05 -3.88
CA LEU A 43 -7.08 11.82 -4.59
C LEU A 43 -7.78 10.81 -3.67
N LEU A 44 -8.30 11.26 -2.53
CA LEU A 44 -9.10 10.44 -1.62
C LEU A 44 -10.57 10.43 -2.10
N PRO A 45 -11.28 9.29 -2.04
CA PRO A 45 -10.87 8.05 -1.38
C PRO A 45 -10.02 7.12 -2.29
N ALA A 46 -9.05 6.42 -1.69
CA ALA A 46 -8.06 5.63 -2.43
C ALA A 46 -8.55 4.22 -2.83
N ASP A 47 -9.60 3.75 -2.17
CA ASP A 47 -10.21 2.43 -2.35
C ASP A 47 -10.77 2.23 -3.77
N GLU A 48 -11.57 3.18 -4.26
CA GLU A 48 -12.13 3.13 -5.61
C GLU A 48 -11.03 3.15 -6.67
N ALA A 49 -10.07 4.05 -6.53
CA ALA A 49 -8.95 4.18 -7.46
C ALA A 49 -8.08 2.90 -7.50
N LEU A 50 -7.83 2.27 -6.34
CA LEU A 50 -7.10 1.01 -6.24
C LEU A 50 -7.91 -0.17 -6.77
N CYS A 51 -9.22 -0.19 -6.54
CA CYS A 51 -10.12 -1.20 -7.08
C CYS A 51 -10.08 -1.19 -8.62
N ASP A 52 -10.19 0.01 -9.21
CA ASP A 52 -10.09 0.26 -10.65
C ASP A 52 -8.72 -0.16 -11.22
N LEU A 53 -7.65 0.17 -10.49
CA LEU A 53 -6.27 -0.12 -10.89
C LEU A 53 -5.99 -1.63 -10.90
N LEU A 54 -6.45 -2.33 -9.86
CA LEU A 54 -6.31 -3.77 -9.72
C LEU A 54 -7.32 -4.54 -10.58
N SER A 55 -8.29 -3.86 -11.20
CA SER A 55 -9.40 -4.50 -11.92
C SER A 55 -10.11 -5.53 -11.02
N ALA A 56 -10.25 -5.20 -9.74
CA ALA A 56 -10.82 -6.08 -8.72
C ALA A 56 -12.35 -5.99 -8.72
N SER A 57 -13.04 -7.07 -8.35
CA SER A 57 -14.49 -7.05 -8.15
C SER A 57 -14.89 -6.59 -6.74
N ARG A 58 -14.00 -6.76 -5.75
CA ARG A 58 -14.19 -6.32 -4.37
C ARG A 58 -13.17 -5.25 -3.98
N THR A 59 -13.58 -4.36 -3.08
CA THR A 59 -12.70 -3.31 -2.53
C THR A 59 -11.45 -3.91 -1.88
N PRO A 60 -10.24 -3.45 -2.25
CA PRO A 60 -9.02 -3.93 -1.63
C PRO A 60 -8.95 -3.59 -0.14
N SER A 61 -8.43 -4.52 0.66
CA SER A 61 -8.16 -4.27 2.07
C SER A 61 -6.85 -3.50 2.19
N LEU A 62 -6.94 -2.28 2.72
CA LEU A 62 -5.81 -1.36 2.84
C LEU A 62 -5.17 -1.52 4.23
N PHE A 63 -3.87 -1.80 4.23
CA PHE A 63 -3.07 -2.03 5.42
C PHE A 63 -1.94 -1.01 5.53
N THR A 64 -1.56 -0.69 6.75
CA THR A 64 -0.33 0.04 7.06
C THR A 64 0.36 -0.60 8.26
N SER A 65 1.60 -0.25 8.56
CA SER A 65 2.33 -0.80 9.71
C SER A 65 2.49 0.22 10.83
N LYS A 66 2.69 -0.27 12.06
CA LYS A 66 3.01 0.58 13.20
C LYS A 66 4.26 1.43 12.97
N CYS A 67 5.27 0.88 12.29
CA CYS A 67 6.50 1.61 11.98
C CYS A 67 6.23 2.78 11.03
N ILE A 68 5.39 2.59 10.00
CA ILE A 68 5.02 3.65 9.05
C ILE A 68 4.24 4.76 9.75
N ILE A 69 3.26 4.41 10.59
CA ILE A 69 2.51 5.38 11.40
C ILE A 69 3.44 6.18 12.32
N ALA A 70 4.40 5.50 12.96
CA ALA A 70 5.38 6.15 13.83
C ALA A 70 6.34 7.06 13.05
N GLU A 71 6.73 6.68 11.84
CA GLU A 71 7.55 7.52 10.94
C GLU A 71 6.81 8.79 10.54
N LEU A 72 5.55 8.67 10.10
CA LEU A 72 4.69 9.83 9.79
C LEU A 72 4.52 10.75 10.99
N ARG A 73 4.36 10.19 12.20
CA ARG A 73 4.28 10.98 13.44
C ARG A 73 5.55 11.78 13.70
N ARG A 74 6.73 11.22 13.38
CA ARG A 74 8.03 11.90 13.56
C ARG A 74 8.23 13.05 12.57
N LEU A 75 7.63 12.99 11.38
CA LEU A 75 7.68 14.07 10.39
C LEU A 75 6.90 15.32 10.84
N GLY A 76 5.99 15.19 11.81
CA GLY A 76 5.36 16.31 12.50
C GLY A 76 4.29 17.02 11.68
N LYS A 77 4.14 18.34 11.91
CA LYS A 77 2.98 19.13 11.46
C LYS A 77 2.75 19.14 9.94
N SER A 78 3.81 19.04 9.14
CA SER A 78 3.71 19.02 7.67
C SER A 78 3.01 17.76 7.13
N HIS A 79 2.95 16.70 7.93
CA HIS A 79 2.37 15.41 7.56
C HIS A 79 1.22 15.01 8.50
N ALA A 80 0.64 15.97 9.24
CA ALA A 80 -0.43 15.71 10.20
C ALA A 80 -1.65 15.07 9.53
N GLU A 81 -2.11 15.62 8.41
CA GLU A 81 -3.23 15.04 7.65
C GLU A 81 -2.90 13.61 7.15
N SER A 82 -1.65 13.37 6.76
CA SER A 82 -1.21 12.05 6.29
C SER A 82 -1.16 11.04 7.43
N PHE A 83 -0.76 11.49 8.63
CA PHE A 83 -0.81 10.69 9.84
C PHE A 83 -2.26 10.32 10.20
N ASP A 84 -3.17 11.29 10.22
CA ASP A 84 -4.59 11.06 10.52
C ASP A 84 -5.21 10.07 9.52
N ASN A 85 -4.94 10.26 8.22
CA ASN A 85 -5.41 9.33 7.18
C ASN A 85 -4.80 7.93 7.32
N ALA A 86 -3.52 7.81 7.68
CA ALA A 86 -2.88 6.52 7.90
C ALA A 86 -3.46 5.78 9.11
N GLN A 87 -3.92 6.48 10.14
CA GLN A 87 -4.57 5.88 11.31
C GLN A 87 -5.95 5.26 10.99
N LEU A 88 -6.62 5.72 9.94
CA LEU A 88 -7.88 5.12 9.47
C LEU A 88 -7.68 3.77 8.77
N LEU A 89 -6.46 3.46 8.34
CA LEU A 89 -6.13 2.20 7.67
C LEU A 89 -5.94 1.06 8.69
N THR A 90 -6.11 -0.18 8.22
CA THR A 90 -5.92 -1.34 9.10
C THR A 90 -4.45 -1.50 9.43
N THR A 91 -4.10 -1.46 10.72
CA THR A 91 -2.70 -1.60 11.14
C THR A 91 -2.30 -3.07 11.25
N ILE A 92 -1.32 -3.49 10.46
CA ILE A 92 -0.68 -4.80 10.57
C ILE A 92 0.36 -4.82 11.70
N LYS A 93 0.46 -5.97 12.38
CA LYS A 93 1.51 -6.19 13.38
C LYS A 93 2.82 -6.48 12.64
N CYS A 94 3.87 -5.75 13.02
CA CYS A 94 5.24 -6.00 12.61
C CYS A 94 6.03 -6.51 13.81
N GLU A 95 6.92 -7.48 13.59
CA GLU A 95 7.71 -8.15 14.64
C GLU A 95 8.97 -7.36 15.04
N HIS A 96 8.93 -6.03 14.93
CA HIS A 96 10.06 -5.16 15.25
C HIS A 96 9.95 -4.64 16.69
N ASP A 97 10.96 -4.93 17.53
CA ASP A 97 11.02 -4.43 18.92
C ASP A 97 11.13 -2.90 19.00
N LYS A 98 11.84 -2.31 18.02
CA LYS A 98 12.00 -0.85 17.88
C LYS A 98 11.42 -0.41 16.55
N VAL A 99 10.91 0.82 16.51
CA VAL A 99 10.45 1.45 15.26
C VAL A 99 11.63 1.53 14.28
N VAL A 100 11.52 0.78 13.19
CA VAL A 100 12.44 0.82 12.05
C VAL A 100 11.91 1.76 10.97
N SER A 101 12.71 2.03 9.94
CA SER A 101 12.26 2.79 8.77
C SER A 101 11.12 2.08 8.05
N ALA A 102 10.26 2.85 7.38
CA ALA A 102 9.15 2.32 6.57
C ALA A 102 9.62 1.28 5.55
N VAL A 103 10.72 1.56 4.83
CA VAL A 103 11.35 0.66 3.86
C VAL A 103 11.69 -0.69 4.48
N ASN A 104 12.43 -0.70 5.60
CA ASN A 104 12.84 -1.94 6.26
C ASN A 104 11.62 -2.69 6.82
N CYS A 105 10.61 -1.96 7.31
CA CYS A 105 9.38 -2.56 7.80
C CYS A 105 8.62 -3.28 6.67
N ILE A 106 8.46 -2.64 5.52
CA ILE A 106 7.77 -3.18 4.36
C ILE A 106 8.51 -4.41 3.82
N LEU A 107 9.84 -4.32 3.64
CA LEU A 107 10.65 -5.46 3.19
C LEU A 107 10.54 -6.64 4.14
N SER A 108 10.56 -6.39 5.46
CA SER A 108 10.39 -7.43 6.48
C SER A 108 8.99 -8.06 6.47
N LEU A 109 7.93 -7.29 6.18
CA LEU A 109 6.55 -7.79 6.13
C LEU A 109 6.27 -8.63 4.87
N ILE A 110 6.87 -8.27 3.75
CA ILE A 110 6.74 -9.01 2.49
C ILE A 110 7.64 -10.25 2.51
N GLY A 111 8.88 -10.11 2.99
CA GLY A 111 9.90 -11.14 2.90
C GLY A 111 10.21 -11.55 1.45
N ASP A 112 10.97 -12.62 1.29
CA ASP A 112 11.46 -13.02 -0.05
C ASP A 112 10.35 -13.58 -0.96
N LYS A 113 9.34 -14.21 -0.36
CA LYS A 113 8.31 -14.97 -1.08
C LYS A 113 6.90 -14.37 -1.01
N ASN A 114 6.72 -13.26 -0.30
CA ASN A 114 5.42 -12.63 -0.10
C ASN A 114 4.32 -13.62 0.31
N PRO A 115 4.47 -14.33 1.45
CA PRO A 115 3.56 -15.40 1.84
C PRO A 115 2.12 -14.90 2.00
N GLU A 116 1.97 -13.66 2.48
CA GLU A 116 0.69 -12.99 2.70
C GLU A 116 0.06 -12.40 1.42
N ARG A 117 0.85 -12.31 0.33
CA ARG A 117 0.43 -11.84 -0.99
C ARG A 117 -0.06 -10.39 -0.95
N PHE A 118 0.74 -9.51 -0.38
CA PHE A 118 0.49 -8.07 -0.41
C PHE A 118 0.87 -7.47 -1.76
N PHE A 119 0.04 -6.56 -2.26
CA PHE A 119 0.49 -5.50 -3.15
C PHE A 119 1.07 -4.36 -2.33
N VAL A 120 2.04 -3.64 -2.88
CA VAL A 120 2.67 -2.49 -2.20
C VAL A 120 2.31 -1.22 -2.95
N ALA A 121 1.82 -0.22 -2.23
CA ALA A 121 1.57 1.11 -2.75
C ALA A 121 2.56 2.10 -2.12
N THR A 122 3.58 2.50 -2.89
CA THR A 122 4.64 3.42 -2.46
C THR A 122 5.00 4.44 -3.54
N GLN A 123 5.42 5.64 -3.11
CA GLN A 123 6.05 6.62 -3.99
C GLN A 123 7.58 6.60 -3.93
N ASP A 124 8.16 5.87 -2.99
CA ASP A 124 9.61 5.71 -2.88
C ASP A 124 10.15 4.92 -4.08
N ALA A 125 11.13 5.48 -4.78
CA ALA A 125 11.77 4.85 -5.92
C ALA A 125 12.69 3.70 -5.52
N TYR A 126 13.26 3.72 -4.31
CA TYR A 126 14.16 2.68 -3.82
C TYR A 126 13.41 1.41 -3.38
N LEU A 127 12.12 1.53 -3.11
CA LEU A 127 11.27 0.41 -2.68
C LEU A 127 10.55 -0.30 -3.84
N ARG A 128 10.51 0.31 -5.03
CA ARG A 128 9.86 -0.24 -6.23
C ARG A 128 10.80 -1.09 -7.06
#